data_AF-A0A0Q3TB24-F1
#
_entry.id   AF-A0A0Q3TB24-F1
#
_cell.length_a   1.000
_cell.length_b   1.000
_cell.length_c   1.000
_cell.angle_alpha   90.00
_cell.angle_beta   90.00
_cell.angle_gamma   90.00
#
_symmetry.space_group_name_H-M   'P 1'
#
loop_
_entity.id
_entity.type
_entity.pdbx_description
1 polymer ?
#
loop_
_entity_poly.entity_id
_entity_poly.type
_entity_poly.pdbx_seq_one_letter_code
_entity_poly.pdbx_strand_id
1 'polypeptide(L)'
;MKSVEQKENLVIARMENFYFQNERKLIHISLEDLEDVDWFWAHSEIERFDKLWKVNMSLTGIAEELGRSRVAVLLLALDRMYTGQVTLRNWDIW
;
A
#
# COMPACT_ATOMS: atom_id res chain seq x y z
N MET A 1 -7.76 -41.84 -23.08
CA MET A 1 -6.86 -41.13 -24.00
C MET A 1 -7.27 -39.67 -24.01
N LYS A 2 -6.38 -38.70 -23.73
CA LYS A 2 -6.76 -37.26 -23.71
C LYS A 2 -7.24 -36.83 -25.10
N SER A 3 -8.34 -36.07 -25.16
CA SER A 3 -8.88 -35.55 -26.43
C SER A 3 -7.88 -34.58 -27.07
N VAL A 4 -8.05 -34.31 -28.38
CA VAL A 4 -7.17 -33.40 -29.12
C VAL A 4 -7.20 -32.00 -28.48
N GLU A 5 -8.39 -31.50 -28.16
CA GLU A 5 -8.61 -30.24 -27.45
C GLU A 5 -7.90 -30.18 -26.08
N GLN A 6 -7.94 -31.28 -25.31
CA GLN A 6 -7.22 -31.34 -24.04
C GLN A 6 -5.70 -31.27 -24.21
N LYS A 7 -5.17 -31.81 -25.32
CA LYS A 7 -3.74 -31.73 -25.62
C LYS A 7 -3.36 -30.32 -26.10
N GLU A 8 -4.20 -29.68 -26.90
CA GLU A 8 -4.01 -28.30 -27.36
C GLU A 8 -4.00 -27.33 -26.18
N ASN A 9 -4.97 -27.42 -25.27
CA ASN A 9 -5.04 -26.60 -24.06
C ASN A 9 -3.81 -26.79 -23.15
N LEU A 10 -3.29 -28.01 -23.06
CA LEU A 10 -2.07 -28.30 -22.30
C LEU A 10 -0.82 -27.69 -22.94
N VAL A 11 -0.77 -27.62 -24.27
CA VAL A 11 0.35 -27.00 -25.01
C VAL A 11 0.28 -25.48 -24.87
N ILE A 12 -0.91 -24.88 -25.01
CA ILE A 12 -1.11 -23.44 -24.80
C ILE A 12 -0.71 -23.04 -23.39
N ALA A 13 -1.20 -23.74 -22.36
CA ALA A 13 -0.83 -23.46 -20.97
C ALA A 13 0.67 -23.63 -20.70
N ARG A 14 1.35 -24.56 -21.39
CA ARG A 14 2.81 -24.71 -21.30
C ARG A 14 3.55 -23.57 -21.97
N MET A 15 3.09 -23.12 -23.13
CA MET A 15 3.66 -21.99 -23.85
C MET A 15 3.48 -20.71 -23.06
N GLU A 16 2.26 -20.43 -22.58
CA GLU A 16 1.96 -19.30 -21.69
C GLU A 16 2.88 -19.29 -20.47
N ASN A 17 2.97 -20.41 -19.73
CA ASN A 17 3.88 -20.50 -18.59
C ASN A 17 5.35 -20.26 -18.97
N PHE A 18 5.81 -20.76 -20.12
CA PHE A 18 7.19 -20.54 -20.59
C PHE A 18 7.45 -19.07 -20.95
N TYR A 19 6.52 -18.42 -21.64
CA TYR A 19 6.61 -16.98 -21.95
C TYR A 19 6.50 -16.13 -20.67
N PHE A 20 5.58 -16.45 -19.76
CA PHE A 20 5.45 -15.78 -18.46
C PHE A 20 6.67 -15.99 -17.56
N GLN A 21 7.36 -17.14 -17.62
CA GLN A 21 8.58 -17.37 -16.86
C GLN A 21 9.78 -16.59 -17.42
N ASN A 22 9.90 -16.48 -18.75
CA ASN A 22 11.01 -15.78 -19.39
C ASN A 22 10.91 -14.24 -19.34
N GLU A 23 9.69 -13.68 -19.27
CA GLU A 23 9.47 -12.22 -19.15
C GLU A 23 9.44 -11.71 -17.71
N ARG A 24 9.33 -12.58 -16.70
CA ARG A 24 9.51 -12.21 -15.28
C ARG A 24 10.98 -11.97 -14.96
N LYS A 25 11.56 -10.91 -15.54
CA LYS A 25 12.56 -10.13 -14.81
C LYS A 25 11.84 -9.54 -13.60
N LEU A 26 11.84 -10.27 -12.48
CA LEU A 26 11.43 -9.88 -11.11
C LEU A 26 10.61 -8.58 -11.05
N ILE A 27 9.33 -8.67 -11.40
CA ILE A 27 8.41 -7.55 -11.23
C ILE A 27 8.21 -7.37 -9.73
N HIS A 28 8.64 -6.24 -9.20
CA HIS A 28 8.31 -5.82 -7.84
C HIS A 28 6.98 -5.08 -7.86
N ILE A 29 6.00 -5.56 -7.09
CA ILE A 29 4.73 -4.88 -6.86
C ILE A 29 4.81 -4.19 -5.51
N SER A 30 4.88 -2.86 -5.51
CA SER A 30 4.93 -2.09 -4.27
C SER A 30 3.66 -2.30 -3.44
N LEU A 31 3.84 -2.43 -2.11
CA LEU A 31 2.75 -2.55 -1.13
C LEU A 31 1.92 -3.85 -1.22
N GLU A 32 2.36 -4.87 -1.96
CA GLU A 32 1.65 -6.16 -2.10
C GLU A 32 1.48 -6.90 -0.76
N ASP A 33 2.54 -6.95 0.06
CA ASP A 33 2.55 -7.66 1.34
C ASP A 33 2.12 -6.78 2.53
N LEU A 34 1.42 -5.67 2.26
CA LEU A 34 1.08 -4.69 3.29
C LEU A 34 -0.19 -5.11 4.05
N GLU A 35 -0.08 -6.14 4.88
CA GLU A 35 -1.23 -6.72 5.61
C GLU A 35 -1.76 -5.81 6.74
N ASP A 36 -0.93 -4.88 7.26
CA ASP A 36 -1.22 -4.06 8.46
C ASP A 36 -1.51 -2.57 8.18
N VAL A 37 -2.03 -2.24 6.99
CA VAL A 37 -2.61 -0.92 6.74
C VAL A 37 -4.11 -1.00 6.81
N ASP A 38 -4.62 -0.57 7.96
CA ASP A 38 -6.05 -0.34 8.11
C ASP A 38 -6.44 0.92 7.33
N TRP A 39 -7.27 0.73 6.30
CA TRP A 39 -7.77 1.79 5.44
C TRP A 39 -8.93 2.56 6.07
N PHE A 40 -9.47 2.05 7.19
CA PHE A 40 -10.60 2.65 7.87
C PHE A 40 -10.12 3.50 9.04
N TRP A 41 -10.49 4.78 8.99
CA TRP A 41 -10.19 5.75 10.03
C TRP A 41 -11.49 6.23 10.67
N ALA A 42 -11.57 6.15 11.99
CA ALA A 42 -12.63 6.81 12.71
C ALA A 42 -12.47 8.33 12.61
N HIS A 43 -13.59 9.06 12.61
CA HIS A 43 -13.55 10.52 12.53
C HIS A 43 -12.70 11.15 13.65
N SER A 44 -12.74 10.57 14.86
CA SER A 44 -11.91 11.00 15.99
C SER A 44 -10.41 10.82 15.75
N GLU A 45 -10.00 9.77 15.03
CA GLU A 45 -8.59 9.54 14.68
C GLU A 45 -8.12 10.56 13.66
N ILE A 46 -8.96 10.89 12.68
CA ILE A 46 -8.69 11.94 11.70
C ILE A 46 -8.52 13.30 12.37
N GLU A 47 -9.44 13.67 13.25
CA GLU A 47 -9.33 14.93 14.00
C GLU A 47 -8.08 14.97 14.88
N ARG A 48 -7.73 13.83 15.50
CA ARG A 48 -6.52 13.72 16.32
C ARG A 48 -5.27 13.87 15.47
N PHE A 49 -5.20 13.16 14.34
CA PHE A 49 -4.14 13.30 13.34
C PHE A 49 -3.95 14.77 12.93
N ASP A 50 -5.02 15.45 12.51
CA ASP A 50 -4.94 16.84 12.03
C ASP A 50 -4.42 17.80 13.12
N LYS A 51 -4.77 17.58 14.40
CA LYS A 51 -4.25 18.35 15.53
C LYS A 51 -2.75 18.11 15.74
N LEU A 52 -2.31 16.86 15.71
CA LEU A 52 -0.90 16.49 15.89
C LEU A 52 -0.04 16.93 14.68
N TRP A 53 -0.62 16.88 13.48
CA TRP A 53 0.01 17.36 12.26
C TRP A 53 0.35 18.85 12.34
N LYS A 54 -0.63 19.66 12.78
CA LYS A 54 -0.50 21.12 12.92
C LYS A 54 0.57 21.56 13.91
N VAL A 55 0.82 20.79 14.96
CA VAL A 55 1.90 21.07 15.93
C VAL A 55 3.26 20.49 15.49
N ASN A 56 3.36 20.04 14.23
CA ASN A 56 4.58 19.50 13.64
C ASN A 56 5.14 18.26 14.37
N MET A 57 4.26 17.43 14.96
CA MET A 57 4.67 16.16 15.57
C MET A 57 5.16 15.15 14.49
N SER A 58 6.25 14.43 14.74
CA SER A 58 6.76 13.43 13.78
C SER A 58 5.74 12.34 13.47
N LEU A 59 5.84 11.71 12.29
CA LEU A 59 4.94 10.60 11.91
C LEU A 59 5.04 9.43 12.89
N THR A 60 6.24 9.15 13.41
CA THR A 60 6.46 8.16 14.46
C THR A 60 5.66 8.48 15.72
N GLY A 61 5.72 9.73 16.21
CA GLY A 61 4.96 10.15 17.39
C GLY A 61 3.45 10.11 17.16
N ILE A 62 2.99 10.47 15.96
CA ILE A 62 1.57 10.37 15.60
C ILE A 62 1.11 8.91 15.58
N ALA A 63 1.93 8.00 15.04
CA ALA A 63 1.63 6.56 15.02
C ALA A 63 1.53 5.97 16.43
N GLU A 64 2.44 6.34 17.32
CA GLU A 64 2.40 5.93 18.74
C GLU A 64 1.15 6.46 19.45
N GLU A 65 0.81 7.74 19.23
CA GLU A 65 -0.37 8.38 19.83
C GLU A 65 -1.69 7.79 19.32
N LEU A 66 -1.76 7.39 18.05
CA LEU A 66 -2.95 6.76 17.46
C LEU A 66 -3.00 5.24 17.68
N GLY A 67 -1.91 4.62 18.16
CA GLY A 67 -1.79 3.17 18.25
C GLY A 67 -1.87 2.47 16.89
N ARG A 68 -1.40 3.14 15.83
CA ARG A 68 -1.46 2.66 14.44
C ARG A 68 -0.06 2.40 13.87
N SER A 69 0.02 1.65 12.77
CA SER A 69 1.31 1.43 12.09
C SER A 69 1.82 2.73 11.48
N ARG A 70 3.16 2.91 11.47
CA ARG A 70 3.79 4.10 10.88
C ARG A 70 3.45 4.23 9.39
N VAL A 71 3.29 3.10 8.69
CA VAL A 71 2.92 3.08 7.27
C VAL A 71 1.48 3.55 7.08
N ALA A 72 0.53 3.12 7.91
CA ALA A 72 -0.84 3.61 7.84
C ALA A 72 -0.91 5.13 8.04
N VAL A 73 -0.20 5.66 9.04
CA VAL A 73 -0.14 7.11 9.31
C VAL A 73 0.54 7.87 8.17
N LEU A 74 1.60 7.31 7.56
CA LEU A 74 2.24 7.90 6.39
C LEU A 74 1.28 7.97 5.20
N LEU A 75 0.53 6.90 4.93
CA LEU A 75 -0.46 6.86 3.84
C LEU A 75 -1.62 7.83 4.10
N LEU A 76 -2.08 7.94 5.34
CA LEU A 76 -3.06 8.96 5.71
C LEU A 76 -2.52 10.38 5.48
N ALA A 77 -1.28 10.65 5.87
CA ALA A 77 -0.66 11.95 5.63
C ALA A 77 -0.63 12.29 4.14
N LEU A 78 -0.23 11.33 3.29
CA LEU A 78 -0.24 11.49 1.83
C LEU A 78 -1.64 11.81 1.29
N ASP A 79 -2.67 11.06 1.73
CA ASP A 79 -4.06 11.29 1.33
C ASP A 79 -4.54 12.70 1.73
N ARG A 80 -4.33 13.09 2.99
CA ARG A 80 -4.76 14.40 3.50
C ARG A 80 -4.03 15.56 2.83
N MET A 81 -2.78 15.35 2.41
CA MET A 81 -2.01 16.33 1.65
C MET A 81 -2.51 16.45 0.22
N TYR A 82 -2.78 15.32 -0.44
CA TYR A 82 -3.32 15.29 -1.80
C TYR A 82 -4.70 15.95 -1.87
N THR A 83 -5.55 15.74 -0.86
CA THR A 83 -6.87 16.35 -0.75
C THR A 83 -6.85 17.80 -0.26
N GLY A 84 -5.68 18.34 0.09
CA GLY A 84 -5.51 19.71 0.58
C GLY A 84 -6.04 19.97 1.99
N GLN A 85 -6.28 18.92 2.77
CA GLN A 85 -6.80 19.00 4.14
C GLN A 85 -5.71 19.38 5.16
N VAL A 86 -4.45 19.10 4.84
CA VAL A 86 -3.29 19.52 5.64
C VAL A 86 -2.24 20.20 4.78
N THR A 87 -1.53 21.16 5.37
CA THR A 87 -0.44 21.89 4.71
C THR A 87 0.85 21.07 4.71
N LEU A 88 1.67 21.25 3.67
CA LEU A 88 3.06 20.80 3.65
C LEU A 88 3.79 21.36 4.88
N ARG A 89 4.38 20.46 5.67
CA ARG A 89 5.29 20.79 6.78
C ARG A 89 6.69 20.31 6.44
N ASN A 90 7.66 20.50 7.33
CA ASN A 90 8.97 19.89 7.14
C ASN A 90 8.80 18.37 7.29
N TRP A 91 9.08 17.60 6.23
CA TRP A 91 8.86 16.15 6.18
C TRP A 91 9.95 15.41 6.94
N ASP A 92 9.92 15.55 8.27
CA ASP A 92 10.66 14.65 9.14
C ASP A 92 9.83 13.38 9.30
N ILE A 93 10.13 12.40 8.45
CA ILE A 93 9.46 11.10 8.44
C ILE A 93 9.86 10.32 9.70
N TRP A 94 11.03 10.64 10.29
CA TRP A 94 11.63 9.92 11.42
C TRP A 94 11.90 10.83 12.60
#